data_AF-A0A0D8ZQT4-F1
#
_entry.id   AF-A0A0D8ZQT4-F1
#
_cell.length_a   1.000
_cell.length_b   1.000
_cell.length_c   1.000
_cell.angle_alpha   90.00
_cell.angle_beta   90.00
_cell.angle_gamma   90.00
#
_symmetry.space_group_name_H-M   'P 1'
#
loop_
_entity.id
_entity.type
_entity.pdbx_description
1 polymer ?
#
loop_
_entity_poly.entity_id
_entity_poly.type
_entity_poly.pdbx_seq_one_letter_code
_entity_poly.pdbx_strand_id
1 'polypeptide(L)'
;MSLKSFDVNFSSLGRWLTALTIIWLLGSVGLGWLVNWFLVLVGLLLLVPVLGFFGFQWWLQKNLIQANCPVCRYEFTGLNKTQLQCPSCGEPLKVEQGKFSRLTPSGTIEVQAVEVPTKALED
;
A
#
# COMPACT_ATOMS: atom_id res chain seq x y z
N MET A 1 -37.98 -69.12 -17.88
CA MET A 1 -36.95 -68.57 -16.97
C MET A 1 -37.65 -67.59 -16.06
N SER A 2 -37.76 -67.92 -14.77
CA SER A 2 -38.48 -67.13 -13.77
C SER A 2 -37.65 -65.90 -13.41
N LEU A 3 -38.13 -64.70 -13.76
CA LEU A 3 -37.53 -63.44 -13.35
C LEU A 3 -37.87 -63.23 -11.87
N LYS A 4 -36.92 -63.57 -10.98
CA LYS A 4 -36.99 -63.24 -9.56
C LYS A 4 -37.19 -61.74 -9.41
N SER A 5 -38.36 -61.37 -8.90
CA SER A 5 -38.73 -60.02 -8.53
C SER A 5 -37.71 -59.44 -7.56
N PHE A 6 -37.13 -58.31 -7.96
CA PHE A 6 -36.29 -57.49 -7.11
C PHE A 6 -37.16 -56.87 -6.02
N ASP A 7 -37.25 -57.52 -4.86
CA ASP A 7 -37.80 -56.94 -3.63
C ASP A 7 -36.80 -55.92 -3.08
N VAL A 8 -36.72 -54.77 -3.73
CA VAL A 8 -35.87 -53.66 -3.28
C VAL A 8 -36.68 -52.86 -2.28
N ASN A 9 -36.21 -52.84 -1.03
CA ASN A 9 -36.82 -52.13 0.09
C ASN A 9 -36.96 -50.63 -0.25
N PHE A 10 -38.13 -50.22 -0.78
CA PHE A 10 -38.38 -48.90 -1.35
C PHE A 10 -38.10 -47.75 -0.36
N SER A 11 -38.32 -47.98 0.93
CA SER A 11 -38.02 -47.02 2.01
C SER A 11 -36.52 -46.80 2.23
N SER A 12 -35.70 -47.84 2.04
CA SER A 12 -34.24 -47.75 2.12
C SER A 12 -33.65 -47.13 0.85
N LEU A 13 -34.21 -47.47 -0.32
CA LEU A 13 -33.80 -46.85 -1.58
C LEU A 13 -34.08 -45.36 -1.64
N GLY A 14 -35.27 -44.94 -1.20
CA GLY A 14 -35.62 -43.51 -1.16
C GLY A 14 -34.64 -42.71 -0.31
N ARG A 15 -34.19 -43.25 0.82
CA ARG A 15 -33.20 -42.60 1.70
C ARG A 15 -31.81 -42.50 1.08
N TRP A 16 -31.38 -43.54 0.36
CA TRP A 16 -30.12 -43.51 -0.38
C TRP A 16 -30.19 -42.56 -1.57
N LEU A 17 -31.33 -42.53 -2.28
CA LEU A 17 -31.54 -41.64 -3.41
C LEU A 17 -31.55 -40.17 -2.97
N THR A 18 -32.18 -39.85 -1.83
CA THR A 18 -32.16 -38.49 -1.29
C THR A 18 -30.77 -38.10 -0.82
N ALA A 19 -30.03 -38.99 -0.14
CA ALA A 19 -28.65 -38.71 0.26
C ALA A 19 -27.74 -38.43 -0.95
N LEU A 20 -27.82 -39.23 -2.01
CA LEU A 20 -27.08 -39.01 -3.25
C LEU A 20 -27.50 -37.72 -3.94
N THR A 21 -28.79 -37.42 -3.98
CA THR A 21 -29.32 -36.17 -4.54
C THR A 21 -28.80 -34.95 -3.77
N ILE A 22 -28.77 -35.03 -2.44
CA ILE A 22 -28.26 -33.96 -1.58
C ILE A 22 -26.75 -33.79 -1.78
N ILE A 23 -25.97 -34.87 -1.77
CA ILE A 23 -24.52 -34.82 -2.02
C ILE A 23 -24.23 -34.25 -3.42
N TRP A 24 -25.02 -34.63 -4.42
CA TRP A 24 -24.87 -34.14 -5.77
C TRP A 24 -25.24 -32.65 -5.90
N LEU A 25 -26.30 -32.21 -5.24
CA LEU A 25 -26.67 -30.79 -5.13
C LEU A 25 -25.58 -29.99 -4.40
N LEU A 26 -25.11 -30.44 -3.23
CA LEU A 26 -24.05 -29.77 -2.49
C LEU A 26 -22.72 -29.78 -3.26
N GLY A 27 -22.42 -30.86 -3.97
CA GLY A 27 -21.24 -30.96 -4.83
C GLY A 27 -21.32 -29.99 -6.00
N SER A 28 -22.44 -29.94 -6.71
CA SER A 28 -22.65 -29.05 -7.85
C SER A 28 -22.66 -27.57 -7.46
N VAL A 29 -23.32 -27.23 -6.34
CA VAL A 29 -23.37 -25.87 -5.80
C VAL A 29 -22.04 -25.45 -5.17
N GLY A 30 -21.39 -26.35 -4.45
CA GLY A 30 -20.12 -26.10 -3.75
C GLY A 30 -18.90 -26.02 -4.67
N LEU A 31 -18.80 -26.91 -5.67
CA LEU A 31 -17.68 -26.86 -6.63
C LEU A 31 -17.73 -25.59 -7.48
N GLY A 32 -18.92 -25.17 -7.94
CA GLY A 32 -19.07 -23.96 -8.75
C GLY A 32 -18.57 -22.73 -8.01
N TRP A 33 -18.93 -22.59 -6.73
CA TRP A 33 -18.47 -21.48 -5.89
C TRP A 33 -16.95 -21.53 -5.63
N LEU A 34 -16.43 -22.70 -5.29
CA LEU A 34 -15.01 -22.87 -4.98
C LEU A 34 -14.12 -22.60 -6.20
N VAL A 35 -14.49 -23.13 -7.37
CA VAL A 35 -13.76 -22.90 -8.62
C VAL A 35 -13.81 -21.43 -9.01
N ASN A 36 -14.96 -20.76 -8.87
CA ASN A 36 -15.07 -19.33 -9.18
C ASN A 36 -14.17 -18.48 -8.28
N TRP A 37 -14.16 -18.75 -6.96
CA TRP A 37 -13.27 -18.04 -6.03
C TRP A 37 -11.79 -18.30 -6.31
N PHE A 38 -11.45 -19.56 -6.60
CA PHE A 38 -10.08 -19.92 -6.98
C PHE A 38 -9.65 -19.23 -8.27
N LEU A 39 -10.52 -19.17 -9.28
CA LEU A 39 -10.26 -18.50 -10.55
C LEU A 39 -10.07 -16.98 -10.36
N VAL A 40 -10.89 -16.35 -9.51
CA VAL A 40 -10.72 -14.93 -9.13
C VAL A 40 -9.39 -14.71 -8.42
N LEU A 41 -9.00 -15.60 -7.50
CA LEU A 41 -7.74 -15.48 -6.75
C LEU A 41 -6.53 -15.63 -7.68
N VAL A 42 -6.56 -16.59 -8.61
CA VAL A 42 -5.52 -16.77 -9.64
C VAL A 42 -5.48 -15.57 -10.58
N GLY A 43 -6.64 -15.09 -11.04
CA GLY A 43 -6.74 -13.90 -11.88
C GLY A 43 -6.19 -12.65 -11.19
N LEU A 44 -6.51 -12.46 -9.92
CA LEU A 44 -5.96 -11.39 -9.08
C LEU A 44 -4.45 -11.56 -8.90
N LEU A 45 -3.96 -12.77 -8.64
CA LEU A 45 -2.53 -13.05 -8.50
C LEU A 45 -1.74 -12.67 -9.76
N LEU A 46 -2.35 -12.82 -10.94
CA LEU A 46 -1.76 -12.37 -12.21
C LEU A 46 -1.96 -10.87 -12.48
N LEU A 47 -3.09 -10.29 -12.07
CA LEU A 47 -3.37 -8.86 -12.27
C LEU A 47 -2.62 -7.95 -11.30
N VAL A 48 -2.43 -8.36 -10.05
CA VAL A 48 -1.74 -7.60 -9.01
C VAL A 48 -0.34 -7.16 -9.44
N PRO A 49 0.55 -8.01 -9.98
CA PRO A 49 1.88 -7.55 -10.40
C PRO A 49 1.79 -6.52 -11.55
N VAL A 50 0.84 -6.68 -12.46
CA VAL A 50 0.64 -5.74 -13.58
C VAL A 50 0.17 -4.39 -13.05
N LEU A 51 -0.91 -4.37 -12.27
CA LEU A 51 -1.46 -3.16 -11.67
C LEU A 51 -0.47 -2.52 -10.70
N GLY A 52 0.28 -3.32 -9.95
CA GLY A 52 1.34 -2.87 -9.05
C GLY A 52 2.46 -2.17 -9.81
N PHE A 53 2.90 -2.71 -10.96
CA PHE A 53 3.91 -2.09 -11.80
C PHE A 53 3.45 -0.72 -12.34
N PHE A 54 2.26 -0.67 -12.95
CA PHE A 54 1.72 0.58 -13.48
C PHE A 54 1.42 1.61 -12.39
N GLY A 55 0.87 1.17 -11.26
CA GLY A 55 0.60 2.02 -10.10
C GLY A 55 1.88 2.58 -9.49
N PHE A 56 2.91 1.76 -9.33
CA PHE A 56 4.21 2.18 -8.83
C PHE A 56 4.88 3.17 -9.78
N GLN A 57 4.82 2.92 -11.09
CA GLN A 57 5.38 3.84 -12.08
C GLN A 57 4.65 5.20 -12.09
N TRP A 58 3.32 5.19 -12.03
CA TRP A 58 2.53 6.41 -11.93
C TRP A 58 2.81 7.18 -10.63
N TRP A 59 2.93 6.46 -9.51
CA TRP A 59 3.29 7.04 -8.22
C TRP A 59 4.68 7.69 -8.24
N LEU A 60 5.69 7.01 -8.81
CA LEU A 60 7.03 7.57 -8.96
C LEU A 60 7.01 8.86 -9.79
N GLN A 61 6.30 8.88 -10.92
CA GLN A 61 6.20 10.09 -11.75
C GLN A 61 5.52 11.26 -11.04
N LYS A 62 4.56 10.98 -10.15
CA LYS A 62 3.87 12.02 -9.36
C LYS A 62 4.67 12.46 -8.13
N ASN A 63 5.47 11.58 -7.56
CA ASN A 63 6.18 11.83 -6.31
C ASN A 63 7.64 12.27 -6.51
N LEU A 64 8.26 11.96 -7.66
CA LEU A 64 9.58 12.47 -8.02
C LEU A 64 9.45 13.92 -8.47
N ILE A 65 10.19 14.80 -7.79
CA ILE A 65 10.30 16.21 -8.15
C ILE A 65 11.75 16.52 -8.49
N GLN A 66 11.93 17.25 -9.59
CA GLN A 66 13.22 17.79 -10.00
C GLN A 66 13.25 19.25 -9.57
N ALA A 67 14.17 19.61 -8.69
CA ALA A 67 14.31 21.00 -8.26
C ALA A 67 15.78 21.37 -8.01
N ASN A 68 16.02 22.66 -7.80
CA ASN A 68 17.34 23.20 -7.51
C ASN A 68 17.53 23.33 -5.99
N CYS A 69 18.71 22.98 -5.50
CA CYS A 69 19.07 23.29 -4.11
C CYS A 69 19.09 24.82 -3.90
N PRO A 70 18.41 25.38 -2.89
CA PRO A 70 18.41 26.82 -2.63
C PRO A 70 19.77 27.35 -2.16
N VAL A 71 20.68 26.48 -1.72
CA VAL A 71 22.00 26.85 -1.18
C VAL A 71 23.08 26.82 -2.25
N CYS A 72 23.24 25.69 -2.95
CA CYS A 72 24.32 25.48 -3.92
C CYS A 72 23.86 25.50 -5.38
N ARG A 73 22.56 25.65 -5.65
CA ARG A 73 21.96 25.59 -7.01
C ARG A 73 22.24 24.30 -7.78
N TYR A 74 22.59 23.22 -7.10
CA TYR A 74 22.70 21.90 -7.70
C TYR A 74 21.31 21.32 -7.98
N GLU A 75 21.07 20.86 -9.21
CA GLU A 75 19.82 20.18 -9.59
C GLU A 75 19.89 18.69 -9.25
N PHE A 76 18.88 18.22 -8.51
CA PHE A 76 18.76 16.82 -8.18
C PHE A 76 17.30 16.41 -8.01
N THR A 77 17.02 15.12 -8.17
CA THR A 77 15.68 14.57 -8.01
C THR A 77 15.45 14.18 -6.56
N GLY A 78 14.33 14.63 -5.99
CA GLY A 78 13.90 14.27 -4.64
C GLY A 78 12.53 13.61 -4.65
N LEU A 79 12.24 12.83 -3.61
CA LEU A 79 10.89 12.32 -3.36
C LEU A 79 10.10 13.36 -2.58
N ASN A 80 8.87 13.66 -3.04
CA ASN A 80 7.97 14.57 -2.35
C ASN A 80 7.67 14.06 -0.93
N LYS A 81 7.55 14.98 0.04
CA LYS A 81 7.33 14.73 1.47
C LYS A 81 8.44 13.96 2.19
N THR A 82 9.64 13.88 1.60
CA THR A 82 10.82 13.29 2.27
C THR A 82 11.81 14.37 2.70
N GLN A 83 12.59 14.04 3.74
CA GLN A 83 13.75 14.81 4.14
C GLN A 83 14.98 14.16 3.49
N LEU A 84 15.78 14.97 2.81
CA LEU A 84 16.93 14.49 2.05
C LEU A 84 18.11 15.46 2.22
N GLN A 85 19.31 14.93 2.13
CA GLN A 85 20.53 15.73 2.20
C GLN A 85 21.01 16.01 0.79
N CYS A 86 21.37 17.27 0.51
CA CYS A 86 21.88 17.62 -0.82
C CYS A 86 23.22 16.90 -1.08
N PRO A 87 23.38 16.18 -2.20
CA PRO A 87 24.62 15.45 -2.50
C PRO A 87 25.84 16.35 -2.76
N SER A 88 25.62 17.63 -3.06
CA SER A 88 26.70 18.58 -3.35
C SER A 88 27.15 19.39 -2.14
N CYS A 89 26.25 19.75 -1.22
CA CYS A 89 26.58 20.63 -0.09
C CYS A 89 26.29 20.04 1.30
N GLY A 90 25.67 18.85 1.37
CA GLY A 90 25.34 18.19 2.64
C GLY A 90 24.22 18.84 3.44
N GLU A 91 23.57 19.89 2.91
CA GLU A 91 22.51 20.61 3.63
C GLU A 91 21.24 19.73 3.75
N PRO A 92 20.64 19.61 4.95
CA PRO A 92 19.38 18.91 5.14
C PRO A 92 18.21 19.75 4.60
N LEU A 93 17.51 19.21 3.59
CA LEU A 93 16.40 19.85 2.90
C LEU A 93 15.12 19.03 3.07
N LYS A 94 13.98 19.73 3.15
CA LYS A 94 12.64 19.16 3.13
C LYS A 94 11.99 19.43 1.77
N VAL A 95 11.38 18.42 1.19
CA VAL A 95 10.61 18.57 -0.04
C VAL A 95 9.17 18.95 0.30
N GLU A 96 8.80 20.21 0.12
CA GLU A 96 7.46 20.73 0.35
C GLU A 96 6.90 21.32 -0.94
N GLN A 97 5.69 20.93 -1.33
CA GLN A 97 4.97 21.49 -2.48
C GLN A 97 5.76 21.50 -3.81
N GLY A 98 6.63 20.51 -4.02
CA GLY A 98 7.44 20.40 -5.24
C GLY A 98 8.67 21.31 -5.29
N LYS A 99 9.07 21.89 -4.16
CA LYS A 99 10.30 22.67 -4.03
C LYS A 99 11.14 22.17 -2.86
N PHE A 100 12.46 22.40 -2.93
CA PHE A 100 13.37 22.15 -1.83
C PHE A 100 13.38 23.35 -0.86
N SER A 101 12.94 23.12 0.38
CA SER A 101 12.96 24.11 1.46
C SER A 101 13.95 23.67 2.54
N ARG A 102 14.53 24.62 3.28
CA ARG A 102 15.38 24.28 4.44
C ARG A 102 14.54 23.70 5.57
N LEU A 103 15.14 22.78 6.32
CA LEU A 103 14.53 22.18 7.52
C LEU A 103 14.54 23.13 8.73
N THR A 104 15.41 24.15 8.73
CA THR A 104 15.49 25.13 9.80
C THR A 104 14.32 26.12 9.74
N PRO A 105 13.74 26.49 10.89
CA PRO A 105 12.73 27.54 10.94
C PRO A 105 13.33 28.83 10.37
N SER A 106 12.63 29.45 9.42
CA SER A 106 12.92 30.80 8.94
C SER A 106 12.53 31.79 10.04
N GLY A 107 13.34 31.86 11.08
CA GLY A 107 13.12 32.70 12.24
C GLY A 107 14.47 32.99 12.86
N THR A 108 15.18 33.97 12.30
CA THR A 108 16.19 34.70 13.05
C THR A 108 15.49 35.18 14.32
N ILE A 109 15.83 34.59 15.46
CA ILE A 109 15.48 35.19 16.74
C ILE A 109 16.26 36.50 16.76
N GLU A 110 15.57 37.63 16.60
CA GLU A 110 16.15 38.95 16.88
C GLU A 110 16.54 38.94 18.35
N VAL A 111 17.82 38.65 18.62
CA VAL A 111 18.39 38.83 19.95
C VAL A 111 18.55 40.33 20.13
N GLN A 112 17.55 40.98 20.73
CA GLN A 112 17.71 42.32 21.26
C GLN A 112 18.71 42.23 22.42
N ALA A 113 19.94 42.67 22.17
CA ALA A 113 20.96 42.79 23.19
C ALA A 113 20.49 43.85 24.19
N VAL A 114 19.97 43.40 25.34
CA VAL A 114 19.76 44.28 26.49
C VAL A 114 21.12 44.45 27.16
N GLU A 115 21.70 45.64 27.01
CA GLU A 115 22.89 46.02 27.77
C GLU A 115 22.51 46.02 29.26
N VAL A 116 23.06 45.07 30.01
CA VAL A 116 22.89 45.02 31.46
C VAL A 116 23.89 46.00 32.07
N PRO A 117 23.44 47.08 32.74
CA PRO A 117 24.35 48.02 33.39
C PRO A 117 25.03 47.30 34.56
N THR A 118 26.32 47.01 34.43
CA THR A 118 27.16 46.57 35.53
C THR A 118 27.28 47.74 36.51
N LYS A 119 26.59 47.64 37.66
CA LYS A 119 26.91 48.47 38.83
C LYS A 119 28.36 48.19 39.20
N ALA A 120 29.23 49.16 38.92
CA ALA A 120 30.55 49.23 39.52
C ALA A 120 30.34 49.27 41.04
N LEU A 121 30.73 48.19 41.71
CA LEU A 121 30.95 48.16 43.14
C LEU A 121 32.25 48.92 43.37
N GLU A 122 32.12 50.15 43.84
CA GLU A 122 33.23 50.96 44.36
C GLU A 122 33.03 51.09 45.87
N ASP A 123 34.11 50.76 46.59
CA ASP A 123 34.31 50.64 48.04
C ASP A 123 34.07 51.94 48.81
#